data_AF-A0A139P2P2-F1
#
_entry.id   AF-A0A139P2P2-F1
#
_cell.length_a   1.000
_cell.length_b   1.000
_cell.length_c   1.000
_cell.angle_alpha   90.00
_cell.angle_beta   90.00
_cell.angle_gamma   90.00
#
_symmetry.space_group_name_H-M   'P 1'
#
loop_
_entity.id
_entity.type
_entity.pdbx_description
1 polymer ?
#
loop_
_entity_poly.entity_id
_entity_poly.type
_entity_poly.pdbx_seq_one_letter_code
_entity_poly.pdbx_strand_id
1 'polypeptide(L)'
;MRETGNELLDVKLFREDLRQKWQDSTFGHINYMAYARYFIPEYVPADRVLYLDCDLIVTQNLEHLFELELDAYYIAAVRATFGLGIGFNSGVMLINNQRWRQENISQQLVELTDREIETALEGDQSILNMLFADQYWPLDDSYNFQIGFDMGAAQMGHDFIFELPLSPLPAIIHYISGQKPWDLLSNMRLREVWWFYNHLEWSSIIASKSLQQPSKSTQPCSGNYRLECLTLTDCDVLEKLEELAEALPDCLFHVAAYTAVSDRLVAMMAHDNIRLHRSILPVRLKQLMASCDIYLDINYAFKFRDVLQSFENQGRPIFTFDSTKTEGITERVFAADRCQEMVEAIQSYSG
;
A
#
# COMPACT_ATOMS: atom_id res chain seq x y z
N MET A 1 -9.88 -3.56 -26.53
CA MET A 1 -10.98 -4.37 -25.94
C MET A 1 -11.69 -5.29 -26.93
N ARG A 2 -12.07 -4.88 -28.16
CA ARG A 2 -12.72 -5.79 -29.14
C ARG A 2 -11.86 -6.99 -29.61
N GLU A 3 -10.55 -6.96 -29.39
CA GLU A 3 -9.61 -7.99 -29.85
C GLU A 3 -9.42 -9.17 -28.86
N THR A 4 -10.00 -9.12 -27.65
CA THR A 4 -9.84 -10.17 -26.63
C THR A 4 -11.03 -11.11 -26.48
N GLY A 5 -12.16 -10.84 -27.13
CA GLY A 5 -13.42 -11.57 -26.90
C GLY A 5 -14.15 -11.17 -25.61
N ASN A 6 -13.68 -10.12 -24.92
CA ASN A 6 -14.27 -9.59 -23.69
C ASN A 6 -15.21 -8.41 -24.02
N GLU A 7 -16.22 -8.23 -23.17
CA GLU A 7 -17.15 -7.09 -23.21
C GLU A 7 -16.98 -6.23 -21.95
N LEU A 8 -17.05 -4.91 -22.12
CA LEU A 8 -17.12 -3.96 -21.01
C LEU A 8 -18.53 -3.42 -20.95
N LEU A 9 -19.27 -3.79 -19.91
CA LEU A 9 -20.60 -3.26 -19.63
C LEU A 9 -20.48 -2.03 -18.73
N ASP A 10 -20.97 -0.89 -19.21
CA ASP A 10 -21.02 0.34 -18.44
C ASP A 10 -22.36 0.44 -17.69
N VAL A 11 -22.36 0.06 -16.41
CA VAL A 11 -23.54 0.11 -15.54
C VAL A 11 -23.60 1.47 -14.85
N LYS A 12 -24.67 2.24 -15.12
CA LYS A 12 -24.93 3.52 -14.46
C LYS A 12 -25.87 3.33 -13.28
N LEU A 13 -25.37 3.62 -12.09
CA LEU A 13 -26.17 3.76 -10.87
C LEU A 13 -26.38 5.23 -10.58
N PHE A 14 -27.64 5.64 -10.45
CA PHE A 14 -27.97 7.02 -10.10
C PHE A 14 -28.23 7.13 -8.60
N ARG A 15 -27.98 8.32 -8.03
CA ARG A 15 -28.14 8.56 -6.58
C ARG A 15 -29.55 8.30 -6.06
N GLU A 16 -30.56 8.37 -6.92
CA GLU A 16 -31.95 8.06 -6.53
C GLU A 16 -32.17 6.56 -6.31
N ASP A 17 -31.32 5.72 -6.89
CA ASP A 17 -31.35 4.26 -6.75
C ASP A 17 -30.76 3.80 -5.40
N LEU A 18 -29.95 4.66 -4.75
CA LEU A 18 -29.30 4.38 -3.46
C LEU A 18 -29.93 5.26 -2.37
N ARG A 19 -30.54 4.64 -1.34
CA ARG A 19 -31.30 5.36 -0.31
C ARG A 19 -30.44 6.44 0.35
N GLN A 20 -30.99 7.65 0.47
CA GLN A 20 -30.32 8.85 1.00
C GLN A 20 -29.72 8.67 2.41
N LYS A 21 -30.17 7.66 3.17
CA LYS A 21 -29.69 7.33 4.51
C LYS A 21 -28.28 6.71 4.58
N TRP A 22 -27.71 6.25 3.46
CA TRP A 22 -26.44 5.50 3.46
C TRP A 22 -25.20 6.38 3.23
N GLN A 23 -25.35 7.71 3.35
CA GLN A 23 -24.31 8.68 2.99
C GLN A 23 -23.23 8.87 4.07
N ASP A 24 -23.54 8.56 5.33
CA ASP A 24 -22.66 8.80 6.47
C ASP A 24 -22.16 7.46 7.04
N SER A 25 -21.13 6.88 6.43
CA SER A 25 -20.37 5.80 7.07
C SER A 25 -19.51 6.38 8.20
N THR A 26 -19.24 5.59 9.24
CA THR A 26 -18.44 6.03 10.40
C THR A 26 -16.98 6.34 10.04
N PHE A 27 -16.50 5.84 8.88
CA PHE A 27 -15.16 6.09 8.37
C PHE A 27 -15.21 6.93 7.08
N GLY A 28 -14.63 8.13 7.10
CA GLY A 28 -14.69 9.11 5.99
C GLY A 28 -14.06 8.68 4.65
N HIS A 29 -13.52 7.47 4.52
CA HIS A 29 -13.01 6.91 3.27
C HIS A 29 -13.99 5.92 2.59
N ILE A 30 -15.06 5.49 3.26
CA ILE A 30 -16.04 4.56 2.69
C ILE A 30 -17.09 5.37 1.91
N ASN A 31 -17.01 5.30 0.59
CA ASN A 31 -17.92 5.96 -0.35
C ASN A 31 -19.26 5.21 -0.42
N TYR A 32 -20.39 5.92 -0.59
CA TYR A 32 -21.72 5.32 -0.82
C TYR A 32 -21.75 4.29 -1.97
N MET A 33 -20.81 4.38 -2.91
CA MET A 33 -20.60 3.40 -3.96
C MET A 33 -20.22 2.00 -3.45
N ALA A 34 -19.75 1.85 -2.21
CA ALA A 34 -19.49 0.53 -1.64
C ALA A 34 -20.78 -0.34 -1.59
N TYR A 35 -21.94 0.29 -1.35
CA TYR A 35 -23.26 -0.38 -1.36
C TYR A 35 -23.74 -0.78 -2.76
N ALA A 36 -23.12 -0.28 -3.84
CA ALA A 36 -23.47 -0.66 -5.21
C ALA A 36 -23.36 -2.18 -5.45
N ARG A 37 -22.46 -2.86 -4.72
CA ARG A 37 -22.27 -4.31 -4.82
C ARG A 37 -23.51 -5.13 -4.46
N TYR A 38 -24.46 -4.56 -3.73
CA TYR A 38 -25.73 -5.24 -3.41
C TYR A 38 -26.54 -5.53 -4.68
N PHE A 39 -26.41 -4.69 -5.70
CA PHE A 39 -27.23 -4.73 -6.91
C PHE A 39 -26.58 -5.51 -8.07
N ILE A 40 -25.43 -6.17 -7.83
CA ILE A 40 -24.78 -7.08 -8.80
C ILE A 40 -25.76 -8.03 -9.52
N PRO A 41 -26.67 -8.75 -8.82
CA PRO A 41 -27.60 -9.67 -9.48
C PRO A 41 -28.58 -9.01 -10.46
N GLU A 42 -28.80 -7.70 -10.36
CA GLU A 42 -29.71 -6.93 -11.22
C GLU A 42 -29.07 -6.58 -12.57
N TYR A 43 -27.74 -6.43 -12.60
CA TYR A 43 -27.00 -5.99 -13.79
C TYR A 43 -26.15 -7.08 -14.43
N VAL A 44 -25.74 -8.09 -13.66
CA VAL A 44 -24.84 -9.15 -14.14
C VAL A 44 -25.63 -10.44 -14.34
N PRO A 45 -25.85 -10.90 -15.60
CA PRO A 45 -26.66 -12.07 -15.89
C PRO A 45 -25.98 -13.40 -15.53
N ALA A 46 -24.65 -13.42 -15.42
CA ALA A 46 -23.90 -14.64 -15.09
C ALA A 46 -24.31 -15.20 -13.72
N ASP A 47 -24.32 -16.53 -13.59
CA ASP A 47 -24.64 -17.23 -12.33
C ASP A 47 -23.52 -17.18 -11.30
N ARG A 48 -22.28 -16.92 -11.76
CA ARG A 48 -21.09 -16.76 -10.93
C ARG A 48 -20.39 -15.46 -11.31
N VAL A 49 -20.05 -14.64 -10.32
CA VAL A 49 -19.46 -13.31 -10.53
C VAL A 49 -18.30 -13.12 -9.57
N LEU A 50 -17.13 -12.73 -10.05
CA LEU A 50 -16.04 -12.26 -9.19
C LEU A 50 -16.14 -10.75 -9.04
N TYR A 51 -16.46 -10.30 -7.84
CA TYR A 51 -16.40 -8.90 -7.45
C TYR A 51 -15.01 -8.54 -6.93
N LEU A 52 -14.51 -7.37 -7.34
CA LEU A 52 -13.23 -6.79 -6.95
C LEU A 52 -13.43 -5.31 -6.61
N ASP A 53 -12.91 -4.86 -5.46
CA ASP A 53 -12.74 -3.43 -5.18
C ASP A 53 -11.74 -2.80 -6.20
N CYS A 54 -11.69 -1.47 -6.28
CA CYS A 54 -10.86 -0.77 -7.26
C CYS A 54 -9.44 -0.41 -6.75
N ASP A 55 -9.18 -0.62 -5.46
CA ASP A 55 -7.92 -0.34 -4.77
C ASP A 55 -7.07 -1.61 -4.57
N LEU A 56 -7.03 -2.45 -5.60
CA LEU A 56 -6.28 -3.70 -5.62
C LEU A 56 -5.55 -3.94 -6.94
N ILE A 57 -4.65 -4.92 -6.94
CA ILE A 57 -3.90 -5.38 -8.12
C ILE A 57 -3.96 -6.90 -8.18
N VAL A 58 -4.30 -7.44 -9.36
CA VAL A 58 -4.22 -8.88 -9.67
C VAL A 58 -2.84 -9.20 -10.25
N THR A 59 -2.14 -10.19 -9.69
CA THR A 59 -0.78 -10.57 -10.14
C THR A 59 -0.66 -12.01 -10.66
N GLN A 60 -1.70 -12.83 -10.48
CA GLN A 60 -1.73 -14.24 -10.90
C GLN A 60 -3.01 -14.59 -11.69
N ASN A 61 -3.04 -15.77 -12.32
CA ASN A 61 -4.24 -16.29 -12.97
C ASN A 61 -5.30 -16.68 -11.92
N LEU A 62 -6.52 -16.16 -12.09
CA LEU A 62 -7.66 -16.36 -11.20
C LEU A 62 -8.67 -17.40 -11.70
N GLU A 63 -8.38 -18.11 -12.80
CA GLU A 63 -9.30 -19.07 -13.45
C GLU A 63 -9.86 -20.11 -12.47
N HIS A 64 -9.01 -20.66 -11.60
CA HIS A 64 -9.40 -21.64 -10.59
C HIS A 64 -10.48 -21.13 -9.61
N LEU A 65 -10.60 -19.81 -9.37
CA LEU A 65 -11.70 -19.28 -8.53
C LEU A 65 -13.05 -19.58 -9.20
N PHE A 66 -13.11 -19.48 -10.53
CA PHE A 66 -14.32 -19.77 -11.28
C PHE A 66 -14.61 -21.27 -11.41
N GLU A 67 -13.76 -22.15 -10.90
CA GLU A 67 -13.99 -23.59 -10.84
C GLU A 67 -14.58 -24.04 -9.49
N LEU A 68 -14.56 -23.17 -8.47
CA LEU A 68 -15.06 -23.50 -7.12
C LEU A 68 -16.58 -23.78 -7.12
N GLU A 69 -16.98 -24.87 -6.47
CA GLU A 69 -18.40 -25.18 -6.23
C GLU A 69 -18.89 -24.46 -4.97
N LEU A 70 -19.77 -23.48 -5.15
CA LEU A 70 -20.30 -22.64 -4.07
C LEU A 70 -21.65 -23.13 -3.52
N ASP A 71 -22.11 -24.34 -3.86
CA ASP A 71 -23.52 -24.76 -3.76
C ASP A 71 -24.23 -24.40 -2.43
N ALA A 72 -23.55 -24.57 -1.29
CA ALA A 72 -24.11 -24.24 0.03
C ALA A 72 -23.84 -22.80 0.53
N TYR A 73 -23.03 -22.02 -0.19
CA TYR A 73 -22.49 -20.73 0.23
C TYR A 73 -22.99 -19.58 -0.65
N TYR A 74 -23.19 -18.41 -0.05
CA TYR A 74 -23.59 -17.20 -0.80
C TYR A 74 -22.43 -16.59 -1.56
N ILE A 75 -21.23 -16.68 -0.99
CA ILE A 75 -19.99 -16.15 -1.55
C ILE A 75 -18.80 -17.05 -1.17
N ALA A 76 -17.68 -16.89 -1.86
CA ALA A 76 -16.35 -17.18 -1.31
C ALA A 76 -15.59 -15.88 -1.08
N ALA A 77 -14.93 -15.76 0.08
CA ALA A 77 -14.22 -14.56 0.49
C ALA A 77 -13.06 -14.90 1.43
N VAL A 78 -12.14 -13.96 1.60
CA VAL A 78 -10.99 -14.09 2.51
C VAL A 78 -11.33 -13.42 3.83
N ARG A 79 -10.89 -14.02 4.94
CA ARG A 79 -10.99 -13.45 6.29
C ARG A 79 -10.47 -12.01 6.39
N ALA A 80 -11.11 -11.19 7.21
CA ALA A 80 -10.69 -9.81 7.43
C ALA A 80 -9.36 -9.75 8.19
N THR A 81 -8.45 -8.91 7.69
CA THR A 81 -7.12 -8.59 8.23
C THR A 81 -6.36 -9.81 8.74
N PHE A 82 -6.26 -10.85 7.91
CA PHE A 82 -5.54 -12.10 8.21
C PHE A 82 -6.11 -12.86 9.44
N GLY A 83 -7.39 -12.64 9.75
CA GLY A 83 -8.10 -13.23 10.90
C GLY A 83 -8.08 -12.37 12.16
N LEU A 84 -7.57 -11.14 12.10
CA LEU A 84 -7.61 -10.17 13.20
C LEU A 84 -8.91 -9.36 13.20
N GLY A 85 -9.57 -9.26 12.05
CA GLY A 85 -10.86 -8.60 11.87
C GLY A 85 -12.03 -9.56 12.04
N ILE A 86 -13.24 -9.01 12.10
CA ILE A 86 -14.45 -9.83 12.23
C ILE A 86 -14.88 -10.31 10.84
N GLY A 87 -15.02 -11.63 10.70
CA GLY A 87 -15.55 -12.26 9.49
C GLY A 87 -14.63 -12.13 8.27
N PHE A 88 -15.17 -11.76 7.12
CA PHE A 88 -14.47 -11.65 5.84
C PHE A 88 -14.32 -10.20 5.37
N ASN A 89 -13.28 -9.95 4.55
CA ASN A 89 -13.14 -8.70 3.82
C ASN A 89 -14.02 -8.72 2.56
N SER A 90 -14.79 -7.65 2.33
CA SER A 90 -15.76 -7.59 1.23
C SER A 90 -15.15 -7.23 -0.13
N GLY A 91 -13.86 -6.86 -0.19
CA GLY A 91 -13.25 -6.34 -1.42
C GLY A 91 -12.89 -7.37 -2.48
N VAL A 92 -12.92 -8.66 -2.15
CA VAL A 92 -12.86 -9.75 -3.12
C VAL A 92 -13.91 -10.78 -2.74
N MET A 93 -14.91 -10.96 -3.61
CA MET A 93 -15.99 -11.93 -3.39
C MET A 93 -16.29 -12.68 -4.68
N LEU A 94 -16.18 -14.01 -4.64
CA LEU A 94 -16.78 -14.86 -5.65
C LEU A 94 -18.24 -15.10 -5.27
N ILE A 95 -19.16 -14.48 -5.99
CA ILE A 95 -20.58 -14.42 -5.67
C ILE A 95 -21.34 -15.56 -6.37
N ASN A 96 -22.13 -16.31 -5.59
CA ASN A 96 -23.15 -17.21 -6.12
C ASN A 96 -24.37 -16.39 -6.56
N ASN A 97 -24.24 -15.77 -7.72
CA ASN A 97 -25.18 -14.77 -8.23
C ASN A 97 -26.54 -15.38 -8.58
N GLN A 98 -26.56 -16.65 -8.99
CA GLN A 98 -27.79 -17.42 -9.15
C GLN A 98 -28.59 -17.48 -7.85
N ARG A 99 -27.94 -17.85 -6.75
CA ARG A 99 -28.57 -17.93 -5.43
C ARG A 99 -28.97 -16.56 -4.91
N TRP A 100 -28.13 -15.54 -5.13
CA TRP A 100 -28.48 -14.16 -4.78
C TRP A 100 -29.78 -13.69 -5.42
N ARG A 101 -30.01 -14.04 -6.69
CA ARG A 101 -31.29 -13.80 -7.38
C ARG A 101 -32.43 -14.63 -6.79
N GLN A 102 -32.23 -15.93 -6.60
CA GLN A 102 -33.29 -16.85 -6.12
C GLN A 102 -33.81 -16.47 -4.73
N GLU A 103 -32.94 -15.95 -3.87
CA GLU A 103 -33.26 -15.63 -2.47
C GLU A 103 -33.41 -14.12 -2.23
N ASN A 104 -33.42 -13.28 -3.28
CA ASN A 104 -33.56 -11.82 -3.17
C ASN A 104 -32.55 -11.18 -2.20
N ILE A 105 -31.28 -11.60 -2.26
CA ILE A 105 -30.22 -11.15 -1.34
C ILE A 105 -30.03 -9.63 -1.38
N SER A 106 -30.17 -8.99 -2.54
CA SER A 106 -30.10 -7.53 -2.66
C SER A 106 -31.10 -6.82 -1.74
N GLN A 107 -32.35 -7.28 -1.71
CA GLN A 107 -33.37 -6.71 -0.86
C GLN A 107 -33.06 -6.94 0.63
N GLN A 108 -32.58 -8.13 0.99
CA GLN A 108 -32.20 -8.44 2.37
C GLN A 108 -31.04 -7.54 2.85
N LEU A 109 -30.04 -7.29 2.00
CA LEU A 109 -28.94 -6.38 2.29
C LEU A 109 -29.42 -4.94 2.48
N VAL A 110 -30.34 -4.46 1.63
CA VAL A 110 -30.96 -3.13 1.76
C VAL A 110 -31.70 -3.01 3.10
N GLU A 111 -32.55 -3.98 3.43
CA GLU A 111 -33.35 -3.97 4.66
C GLU A 111 -32.49 -4.09 5.93
N LEU A 112 -31.43 -4.89 5.89
CA LEU A 112 -30.47 -5.02 6.99
C LEU A 112 -29.66 -3.73 7.16
N THR A 113 -29.21 -3.12 6.07
CA THR A 113 -28.50 -1.83 6.09
C THR A 113 -29.37 -0.74 6.72
N ASP A 114 -30.63 -0.61 6.30
CA ASP A 114 -31.55 0.39 6.85
C ASP A 114 -31.80 0.25 8.36
N ARG A 115 -31.61 -0.96 8.90
CA ARG A 115 -31.78 -1.24 10.34
C ARG A 115 -30.49 -1.05 11.13
N GLU A 116 -29.34 -1.45 10.59
CA GLU A 116 -28.09 -1.59 11.35
C GLU A 116 -26.99 -0.59 10.94
N ILE A 117 -27.22 0.29 9.95
CA ILE A 117 -26.16 1.18 9.43
C ILE A 117 -25.46 2.04 10.51
N GLU A 118 -26.20 2.46 11.54
CA GLU A 118 -25.65 3.27 12.64
C GLU A 118 -24.68 2.48 13.55
N THR A 119 -24.80 1.15 13.57
CA THR A 119 -23.95 0.25 14.37
C THR A 119 -22.91 -0.49 13.52
N ALA A 120 -23.08 -0.48 12.18
CA ALA A 120 -22.19 -1.08 11.20
C ALA A 120 -20.91 -0.24 11.00
N LEU A 121 -19.93 -0.46 11.88
CA LEU A 121 -18.67 0.30 11.89
C LEU A 121 -17.94 0.28 10.53
N GLU A 122 -17.94 -0.84 9.82
CA GLU A 122 -17.26 -1.00 8.53
C GLU A 122 -18.23 -0.92 7.33
N GLY A 123 -19.39 -0.26 7.50
CA GLY A 123 -20.35 -0.04 6.43
C GLY A 123 -20.89 -1.34 5.81
N ASP A 124 -20.85 -1.44 4.49
CA ASP A 124 -21.36 -2.60 3.73
C ASP A 124 -20.67 -3.91 4.12
N GLN A 125 -19.38 -3.88 4.47
CA GLN A 125 -18.65 -5.07 4.93
C GLN A 125 -19.27 -5.63 6.21
N SER A 126 -19.63 -4.77 7.16
CA SER A 126 -20.31 -5.19 8.39
C SER A 126 -21.68 -5.81 8.09
N ILE A 127 -22.46 -5.21 7.18
CA ILE A 127 -23.78 -5.73 6.78
C ILE A 127 -23.66 -7.09 6.09
N LEU A 128 -22.72 -7.24 5.15
CA LEU A 128 -22.47 -8.50 4.46
C LEU A 128 -22.07 -9.61 5.44
N ASN A 129 -21.21 -9.31 6.41
CA ASN A 129 -20.83 -10.24 7.46
C ASN A 129 -21.99 -10.60 8.39
N MET A 130 -22.85 -9.63 8.74
CA MET A 130 -24.07 -9.89 9.53
C MET A 130 -25.06 -10.80 8.78
N LEU A 131 -25.25 -10.58 7.47
CA LEU A 131 -26.19 -11.37 6.68
C LEU A 131 -25.69 -12.79 6.43
N PHE A 132 -24.44 -12.94 5.99
CA PHE A 132 -23.92 -14.24 5.59
C PHE A 132 -23.33 -15.04 6.74
N ALA A 133 -22.80 -14.39 7.79
CA ALA A 133 -22.19 -15.05 8.94
C ALA A 133 -21.24 -16.19 8.51
N ASP A 134 -21.57 -17.45 8.84
CA ASP A 134 -20.79 -18.65 8.51
C ASP A 134 -21.13 -19.26 7.12
N GLN A 135 -22.03 -18.63 6.36
CA GLN A 135 -22.48 -19.08 5.03
C GLN A 135 -21.65 -18.50 3.88
N TYR A 136 -20.34 -18.40 4.09
CA TYR A 136 -19.36 -18.14 3.03
C TYR A 136 -18.26 -19.21 2.99
N TRP A 137 -17.69 -19.43 1.80
CA TRP A 137 -16.55 -20.30 1.61
C TRP A 137 -15.24 -19.52 1.88
N PRO A 138 -14.38 -19.95 2.82
CA PRO A 138 -13.13 -19.26 3.10
C PRO A 138 -12.11 -19.50 1.99
N LEU A 139 -11.56 -18.40 1.45
CA LEU A 139 -10.47 -18.40 0.48
C LEU A 139 -9.12 -18.24 1.18
N ASP A 140 -8.05 -18.68 0.50
CA ASP A 140 -6.67 -18.41 0.92
C ASP A 140 -6.36 -16.90 0.93
N ASP A 141 -5.56 -16.44 1.90
CA ASP A 141 -5.22 -15.03 2.07
C ASP A 141 -4.58 -14.40 0.81
N SER A 142 -3.96 -15.21 -0.05
CA SER A 142 -3.39 -14.77 -1.33
C SER A 142 -4.42 -14.17 -2.30
N TYR A 143 -5.70 -14.58 -2.23
CA TYR A 143 -6.76 -14.05 -3.09
C TYR A 143 -7.34 -12.72 -2.62
N ASN A 144 -6.91 -12.21 -1.47
CA ASN A 144 -7.25 -10.88 -0.99
C ASN A 144 -6.21 -10.48 0.07
N PHE A 145 -4.97 -10.30 -0.38
CA PHE A 145 -3.85 -10.03 0.49
C PHE A 145 -3.87 -8.56 0.92
N GLN A 146 -4.37 -8.31 2.12
CA GLN A 146 -4.73 -6.98 2.63
C GLN A 146 -3.50 -6.18 3.09
N ILE A 147 -2.57 -5.89 2.17
CA ILE A 147 -1.31 -5.14 2.44
C ILE A 147 -1.58 -3.75 3.03
N GLY A 148 -2.78 -3.20 2.76
CA GLY A 148 -3.25 -1.96 3.38
C GLY A 148 -3.32 -1.99 4.90
N PHE A 149 -3.33 -3.17 5.51
CA PHE A 149 -3.33 -3.34 6.97
C PHE A 149 -1.97 -3.07 7.63
N ASP A 150 -0.90 -2.86 6.85
CA ASP A 150 0.48 -2.66 7.34
C ASP A 150 0.59 -1.68 8.52
N MET A 151 -0.09 -0.53 8.44
CA MET A 151 -0.09 0.46 9.53
C MET A 151 -0.81 -0.05 10.79
N GLY A 152 -1.96 -0.69 10.62
CA GLY A 152 -2.71 -1.29 11.73
C GLY A 152 -1.92 -2.41 12.40
N ALA A 153 -1.28 -3.27 11.61
CA ALA A 153 -0.42 -4.33 12.10
C ALA A 153 0.75 -3.79 12.93
N ALA A 154 1.42 -2.73 12.48
CA ALA A 154 2.52 -2.12 13.22
C ALA A 154 2.06 -1.47 14.53
N GLN A 155 0.93 -0.76 14.51
CA GLN A 155 0.39 -0.10 15.70
C GLN A 155 -0.06 -1.10 16.78
N MET A 156 -0.55 -2.27 16.37
CA MET A 156 -1.04 -3.32 17.27
C MET A 156 0.02 -4.38 17.62
N GLY A 157 1.25 -4.26 17.09
CA GLY A 157 2.33 -5.21 17.35
C GLY A 157 2.11 -6.59 16.72
N HIS A 158 1.46 -6.64 15.56
CA HIS A 158 1.20 -7.88 14.81
C HIS A 158 2.35 -8.19 13.84
N ASP A 159 3.55 -8.42 14.39
CA ASP A 159 4.78 -8.55 13.61
C ASP A 159 4.75 -9.70 12.58
N PHE A 160 3.99 -10.76 12.86
CA PHE A 160 3.81 -11.91 11.96
C PHE A 160 3.26 -11.52 10.58
N ILE A 161 2.52 -10.40 10.46
CA ILE A 161 2.02 -9.86 9.19
C ILE A 161 3.18 -9.40 8.29
N PHE A 162 4.28 -8.95 8.89
CA PHE A 162 5.47 -8.52 8.17
C PHE A 162 6.35 -9.70 7.72
N GLU A 163 6.13 -10.89 8.29
CA GLU A 163 6.85 -12.13 7.98
C GLU A 163 6.16 -12.97 6.89
N LEU A 164 4.90 -12.65 6.56
CA LEU A 164 4.18 -13.31 5.48
C LEU A 164 4.95 -13.20 4.15
N PRO A 165 5.10 -14.30 3.40
CA PRO A 165 5.91 -14.31 2.19
C PRO A 165 5.26 -13.46 1.09
N LEU A 166 6.08 -12.61 0.46
CA LEU A 166 5.70 -11.78 -0.69
C LEU A 166 6.36 -12.25 -1.99
N SER A 167 6.94 -13.45 -1.99
CA SER A 167 7.56 -14.07 -3.16
C SER A 167 7.17 -15.56 -3.25
N PRO A 168 6.46 -15.99 -4.31
CA PRO A 168 5.88 -15.14 -5.37
C PRO A 168 4.87 -14.12 -4.81
N LEU A 169 4.54 -13.09 -5.60
CA LEU A 169 3.54 -12.09 -5.18
C LEU A 169 2.18 -12.76 -4.90
N PRO A 170 1.39 -12.27 -3.95
CA PRO A 170 0.01 -12.74 -3.73
C PRO A 170 -0.86 -12.60 -4.97
N ALA A 171 -1.82 -13.51 -5.18
CA ALA A 171 -2.68 -13.51 -6.36
C ALA A 171 -3.43 -12.19 -6.54
N ILE A 172 -3.91 -11.61 -5.44
CA ILE A 172 -4.53 -10.28 -5.39
C ILE A 172 -3.95 -9.50 -4.19
N ILE A 173 -3.38 -8.33 -4.47
CA ILE A 173 -2.87 -7.39 -3.46
C ILE A 173 -3.93 -6.31 -3.25
N HIS A 174 -4.45 -6.18 -2.04
CA HIS A 174 -5.52 -5.25 -1.71
C HIS A 174 -5.03 -4.14 -0.75
N TYR A 175 -5.04 -2.90 -1.24
CA TYR A 175 -4.55 -1.73 -0.54
C TYR A 175 -5.64 -1.09 0.33
N ILE A 176 -6.20 -1.86 1.28
CA ILE A 176 -7.25 -1.41 2.22
C ILE A 176 -6.83 -0.19 3.06
N SER A 177 -7.75 0.37 3.85
CA SER A 177 -7.57 1.54 4.72
C SER A 177 -7.48 2.88 3.96
N GLY A 178 -7.24 3.98 4.69
CA GLY A 178 -7.17 5.33 4.13
C GLY A 178 -5.83 5.70 3.49
N GLN A 179 -4.73 5.01 3.79
CA GLN A 179 -3.43 5.25 3.16
C GLN A 179 -3.35 4.46 1.86
N LYS A 180 -3.08 5.12 0.74
CA LYS A 180 -3.09 4.49 -0.59
C LYS A 180 -1.71 4.51 -1.27
N PRO A 181 -1.42 3.55 -2.16
CA PRO A 181 -0.16 3.52 -2.88
C PRO A 181 -0.01 4.64 -3.91
N TRP A 182 -1.09 5.36 -4.25
CA TRP A 182 -1.04 6.55 -5.12
C TRP A 182 -0.97 7.88 -4.37
N ASP A 183 -1.10 7.86 -3.04
CA ASP A 183 -0.93 9.09 -2.25
C ASP A 183 0.49 9.65 -2.47
N LEU A 184 0.65 10.96 -2.39
CA LEU A 184 1.95 11.62 -2.54
C LEU A 184 3.01 10.96 -1.64
N LEU A 185 2.61 10.60 -0.42
CA LEU A 185 3.45 9.98 0.59
C LEU A 185 2.80 8.70 1.12
N SER A 186 3.42 7.55 0.87
CA SER A 186 3.02 6.29 1.47
C SER A 186 4.21 5.37 1.71
N ASN A 187 4.21 4.76 2.90
CA ASN A 187 5.23 3.80 3.33
C ASN A 187 4.74 2.36 3.28
N MET A 188 3.61 2.13 2.64
CA MET A 188 3.01 0.81 2.48
C MET A 188 3.93 -0.09 1.65
N ARG A 189 4.09 -1.35 2.08
CA ARG A 189 4.80 -2.36 1.28
C ARG A 189 4.06 -2.57 -0.05
N LEU A 190 4.79 -3.00 -1.08
CA LEU A 190 4.26 -3.25 -2.42
C LEU A 190 3.67 -2.01 -3.13
N ARG A 191 4.00 -0.79 -2.70
CA ARG A 191 3.60 0.45 -3.40
C ARG A 191 4.06 0.45 -4.85
N GLU A 192 5.26 -0.06 -5.12
CA GLU A 192 5.85 -0.15 -6.45
C GLU A 192 5.05 -1.01 -7.42
N VAL A 193 4.34 -2.03 -6.91
CA VAL A 193 3.52 -2.92 -7.75
C VAL A 193 2.32 -2.15 -8.32
N TRP A 194 1.65 -1.31 -7.52
CA TRP A 194 0.56 -0.47 -8.00
C TRP A 194 1.03 0.49 -9.10
N TRP A 195 2.16 1.18 -8.88
CA TRP A 195 2.72 2.10 -9.86
C TRP A 195 3.17 1.39 -11.13
N PHE A 196 3.67 0.16 -11.06
CA PHE A 196 3.99 -0.62 -12.24
C PHE A 196 2.77 -0.78 -13.17
N TYR A 197 1.63 -1.21 -12.63
CA TYR A 197 0.41 -1.36 -13.44
C TYR A 197 -0.19 -0.03 -13.87
N ASN A 198 -0.12 1.02 -13.02
CA ASN A 198 -0.59 2.35 -13.40
C ASN A 198 0.19 2.96 -14.58
N HIS A 199 1.48 2.69 -14.68
CA HIS A 199 2.32 3.15 -15.80
C HIS A 199 2.30 2.19 -17.00
N LEU A 200 1.55 1.09 -16.93
CA LEU A 200 1.51 0.10 -18.00
C LEU A 200 0.58 0.57 -19.12
N GLU A 201 1.15 0.75 -20.31
CA GLU A 201 0.37 1.10 -21.50
C GLU A 201 -0.59 -0.02 -21.90
N TRP A 202 -1.82 0.34 -22.27
CA TRP A 202 -2.83 -0.63 -22.72
C TRP A 202 -2.38 -1.45 -23.93
N SER A 203 -1.56 -0.87 -24.81
CA SER A 203 -0.98 -1.58 -25.96
C SER A 203 -0.09 -2.74 -25.53
N SER A 204 0.69 -2.58 -24.44
CA SER A 204 1.49 -3.64 -23.84
C SER A 204 0.61 -4.76 -23.29
N ILE A 205 -0.55 -4.44 -22.70
CA ILE A 205 -1.53 -5.41 -22.20
C ILE A 205 -2.21 -6.19 -23.34
N ILE A 206 -2.50 -5.52 -24.46
CA ILE A 206 -3.15 -6.18 -25.60
C ILE A 206 -2.16 -7.09 -26.33
N ALA A 207 -0.91 -6.64 -26.48
CA ALA A 207 0.17 -7.44 -27.05
C ALA A 207 0.53 -8.64 -26.17
N SER A 208 0.23 -8.57 -24.88
CA SER A 208 0.62 -9.55 -23.88
C SER A 208 -0.34 -10.70 -23.64
N LYS A 209 -1.14 -11.11 -24.63
CA LYS A 209 -1.79 -12.45 -24.57
C LYS A 209 -0.78 -13.61 -24.35
N SER A 210 0.53 -13.34 -24.24
CA SER A 210 1.59 -14.23 -23.75
C SER A 210 2.50 -13.66 -22.63
N LEU A 211 2.08 -12.71 -21.78
CA LEU A 211 2.97 -12.24 -20.69
C LEU A 211 3.20 -13.36 -19.67
N GLN A 212 4.42 -13.90 -19.69
CA GLN A 212 5.03 -14.53 -18.53
C GLN A 212 5.20 -13.45 -17.45
N GLN A 213 5.03 -13.88 -16.19
CA GLN A 213 5.10 -13.01 -15.01
C GLN A 213 6.28 -12.02 -15.08
N PRO A 214 6.14 -10.80 -14.52
CA PRO A 214 7.28 -9.93 -14.38
C PRO A 214 8.34 -10.62 -13.51
N SER A 215 9.44 -11.06 -14.12
CA SER A 215 10.72 -11.11 -13.42
C SER A 215 11.07 -9.69 -12.98
N LYS A 216 11.72 -9.55 -11.83
CA LYS A 216 12.09 -8.31 -11.10
C LYS A 216 12.76 -7.16 -11.89
N SER A 217 12.79 -7.16 -13.21
CA SER A 217 13.48 -6.17 -14.04
C SER A 217 12.50 -5.35 -14.86
N THR A 218 11.76 -4.46 -14.21
CA THR A 218 11.35 -3.14 -14.76
C THR A 218 10.64 -2.38 -13.65
N GLN A 219 11.42 -1.78 -12.75
CA GLN A 219 10.97 -0.67 -11.92
C GLN A 219 10.55 0.49 -12.85
N PRO A 220 9.37 1.11 -12.67
CA PRO A 220 9.11 2.42 -13.22
C PRO A 220 9.81 3.46 -12.31
N CYS A 221 10.80 4.14 -12.86
CA CYS A 221 11.41 5.38 -12.35
C CYS A 221 12.12 5.29 -10.97
N SER A 222 13.05 4.35 -10.79
CA SER A 222 14.29 4.71 -10.09
C SER A 222 15.18 5.39 -11.12
N GLY A 223 15.58 6.64 -10.90
CA GLY A 223 16.79 7.11 -11.55
C GLY A 223 17.89 6.09 -11.23
N ASN A 224 18.80 5.81 -12.17
CA ASN A 224 20.01 5.07 -11.84
C ASN A 224 20.86 5.97 -10.93
N TYR A 225 20.50 6.05 -9.64
CA TYR A 225 21.26 6.74 -8.63
C TYR A 225 22.50 5.91 -8.31
N ARG A 226 23.64 6.57 -8.21
CA ARG A 226 24.92 5.96 -7.90
C ARG A 226 24.99 5.51 -6.45
N LEU A 227 24.36 6.26 -5.55
CA LEU A 227 24.31 6.00 -4.11
C LEU A 227 22.93 6.32 -3.54
N GLU A 228 22.54 5.61 -2.49
CA GLU A 228 21.37 5.90 -1.67
C GLU A 228 21.78 6.29 -0.24
N CYS A 229 21.34 7.45 0.22
CA CYS A 229 21.61 8.00 1.55
C CYS A 229 20.36 7.92 2.43
N LEU A 230 20.52 7.60 3.72
CA LEU A 230 19.42 7.57 4.69
C LEU A 230 19.62 8.59 5.82
N THR A 231 18.56 9.33 6.14
CA THR A 231 18.41 10.09 7.39
C THR A 231 17.11 9.67 8.07
N LEU A 232 17.17 9.35 9.37
CA LEU A 232 15.98 9.20 10.21
C LEU A 232 15.86 10.42 11.13
N THR A 233 14.68 11.06 11.15
CA THR A 233 14.46 12.33 11.84
C THR A 233 13.16 12.34 12.64
N ASP A 234 13.15 13.14 13.70
CA ASP A 234 11.99 13.58 14.48
C ASP A 234 11.74 15.10 14.36
N CYS A 235 12.57 15.82 13.59
CA CYS A 235 12.46 17.25 13.32
C CYS A 235 12.38 17.56 11.82
N ASP A 236 11.96 18.79 11.50
CA ASP A 236 11.79 19.25 10.12
C ASP A 236 12.92 20.14 9.59
N VAL A 237 13.92 20.42 10.42
CA VAL A 237 15.16 21.08 10.03
C VAL A 237 16.26 20.04 9.93
N LEU A 238 16.73 19.81 8.71
CA LEU A 238 17.84 18.91 8.40
C LEU A 238 19.00 19.75 7.88
N GLU A 239 20.16 19.59 8.49
CA GLU A 239 21.33 20.41 8.21
C GLU A 239 21.81 20.18 6.78
N LYS A 240 21.79 21.24 5.96
CA LYS A 240 22.28 21.26 4.58
C LYS A 240 21.65 20.26 3.61
N LEU A 241 20.48 19.70 3.92
CA LEU A 241 19.83 18.71 3.04
C LEU A 241 19.60 19.23 1.61
N GLU A 242 19.09 20.46 1.48
CA GLU A 242 18.82 21.08 0.17
C GLU A 242 20.12 21.28 -0.63
N GLU A 243 21.15 21.85 0.01
CA GLU A 243 22.48 22.04 -0.61
C GLU A 243 23.11 20.71 -1.05
N LEU A 244 22.98 19.65 -0.23
CA LEU A 244 23.46 18.30 -0.57
C LEU A 244 22.69 17.71 -1.76
N ALA A 245 21.37 17.84 -1.77
CA ALA A 245 20.53 17.31 -2.85
C ALA A 245 20.79 18.02 -4.19
N GLU A 246 20.99 19.34 -4.18
CA GLU A 246 21.35 20.11 -5.38
C GLU A 246 22.76 19.75 -5.90
N ALA A 247 23.73 19.53 -5.01
CA ALA A 247 25.10 19.21 -5.38
C ALA A 247 25.32 17.75 -5.82
N LEU A 248 24.39 16.84 -5.47
CA LEU A 248 24.48 15.39 -5.69
C LEU A 248 23.26 14.84 -6.43
N PRO A 249 22.98 15.27 -7.67
CA PRO A 249 21.80 14.84 -8.42
C PRO A 249 21.81 13.34 -8.77
N ASP A 250 22.98 12.69 -8.69
CA ASP A 250 23.18 11.25 -8.90
C ASP A 250 23.01 10.42 -7.62
N CYS A 251 22.73 11.03 -6.46
CA CYS A 251 22.50 10.34 -5.20
C CYS A 251 21.04 10.48 -4.76
N LEU A 252 20.42 9.42 -4.25
CA LEU A 252 19.06 9.44 -3.73
C LEU A 252 19.06 9.65 -2.21
N PHE A 253 18.33 10.66 -1.74
CA PHE A 253 18.22 10.98 -0.31
C PHE A 253 16.89 10.48 0.25
N HIS A 254 16.94 9.42 1.05
CA HIS A 254 15.82 8.94 1.83
C HIS A 254 15.76 9.66 3.18
N VAL A 255 14.69 10.43 3.38
CA VAL A 255 14.42 11.12 4.65
C VAL A 255 13.21 10.46 5.30
N ALA A 256 13.44 9.73 6.39
CA ALA A 256 12.43 8.96 7.09
C ALA A 256 12.05 9.60 8.43
N ALA A 257 10.78 9.45 8.83
CA ALA A 257 10.28 9.84 10.14
C ALA A 257 9.23 8.84 10.64
N TYR A 258 9.24 8.53 11.94
CA TYR A 258 8.20 7.70 12.57
C TYR A 258 6.83 8.41 12.65
N THR A 259 6.80 9.72 12.45
CA THR A 259 5.61 10.57 12.56
C THR A 259 5.25 11.19 11.20
N ALA A 260 4.16 11.97 11.18
CA ALA A 260 3.89 12.85 10.05
C ALA A 260 5.05 13.85 9.87
N VAL A 261 5.33 14.23 8.62
CA VAL A 261 6.34 15.25 8.27
C VAL A 261 5.66 16.59 8.02
N SER A 262 6.33 17.70 8.31
CA SER A 262 5.80 19.06 8.09
C SER A 262 5.80 19.44 6.61
N ASP A 263 4.98 20.42 6.23
CA ASP A 263 4.91 20.94 4.86
C ASP A 263 6.27 21.43 4.34
N ARG A 264 7.15 21.89 5.25
CA ARG A 264 8.53 22.26 4.92
C ARG A 264 9.32 21.08 4.38
N LEU A 265 9.28 19.93 5.06
CA LEU A 265 9.91 18.73 4.54
C LEU A 265 9.22 18.27 3.26
N VAL A 266 7.88 18.28 3.20
CA VAL A 266 7.13 17.92 1.96
C VAL A 266 7.58 18.75 0.76
N ALA A 267 7.83 20.05 0.93
CA ALA A 267 8.32 20.93 -0.14
C ALA A 267 9.68 20.48 -0.73
N MET A 268 10.51 19.76 0.03
CA MET A 268 11.78 19.21 -0.44
C MET A 268 11.60 18.12 -1.51
N MET A 269 10.39 17.57 -1.68
CA MET A 269 10.09 16.66 -2.80
C MET A 269 10.14 17.36 -4.18
N ALA A 270 10.28 18.69 -4.22
CA ALA A 270 10.58 19.40 -5.46
C ALA A 270 11.94 19.00 -6.07
N HIS A 271 12.85 18.43 -5.27
CA HIS A 271 14.09 17.83 -5.76
C HIS A 271 13.83 16.37 -6.16
N ASP A 272 14.13 16.03 -7.42
CA ASP A 272 13.86 14.69 -7.98
C ASP A 272 14.55 13.55 -7.21
N ASN A 273 15.66 13.88 -6.54
CA ASN A 273 16.52 12.98 -5.80
C ASN A 273 16.25 12.97 -4.28
N ILE A 274 15.14 13.55 -3.81
CA ILE A 274 14.68 13.41 -2.41
C ILE A 274 13.45 12.49 -2.36
N ARG A 275 13.42 11.59 -1.37
CA ARG A 275 12.31 10.68 -1.06
C ARG A 275 11.97 10.75 0.42
N LEU A 276 10.77 11.23 0.72
CA LEU A 276 10.26 11.31 2.09
C LEU A 276 9.46 10.07 2.48
N HIS A 277 9.73 9.55 3.67
CA HIS A 277 9.03 8.41 4.27
C HIS A 277 8.39 8.84 5.60
N ARG A 278 7.14 9.30 5.57
CA ARG A 278 6.37 9.69 6.77
C ARG A 278 5.66 8.52 7.44
N SER A 279 5.62 8.49 8.77
CA SER A 279 5.04 7.36 9.52
C SER A 279 5.68 6.03 9.09
N ILE A 280 7.01 5.99 9.05
CA ILE A 280 7.74 4.80 8.58
C ILE A 280 7.51 3.61 9.51
N LEU A 281 7.22 2.47 8.89
CA LEU A 281 7.07 1.20 9.59
C LEU A 281 8.44 0.59 9.88
N PRO A 282 8.65 -0.09 11.02
CA PRO A 282 9.92 -0.72 11.36
C PRO A 282 10.47 -1.64 10.27
N VAL A 283 9.60 -2.43 9.62
CA VAL A 283 9.99 -3.31 8.49
C VAL A 283 10.53 -2.50 7.30
N ARG A 284 9.91 -1.36 6.99
CA ARG A 284 10.32 -0.52 5.86
C ARG A 284 11.62 0.21 6.18
N LEU A 285 11.77 0.69 7.41
CA LEU A 285 13.03 1.26 7.88
C LEU A 285 14.16 0.23 7.79
N LYS A 286 13.93 -1.01 8.24
CA LYS A 286 14.91 -2.10 8.13
C LYS A 286 15.31 -2.40 6.67
N GLN A 287 14.37 -2.32 5.73
CA GLN A 287 14.67 -2.43 4.30
C GLN A 287 15.56 -1.29 3.80
N LEU A 288 15.23 -0.03 4.15
CA LEU A 288 16.07 1.12 3.80
C LEU A 288 17.46 1.01 4.42
N MET A 289 17.55 0.66 5.70
CA MET A 289 18.83 0.42 6.37
C MET A 289 19.65 -0.67 5.69
N ALA A 290 19.01 -1.68 5.09
CA ALA A 290 19.71 -2.72 4.35
C ALA A 290 20.15 -2.28 2.94
N SER A 291 19.38 -1.41 2.26
CA SER A 291 19.64 -0.99 0.88
C SER A 291 20.53 0.26 0.76
N CYS A 292 20.49 1.20 1.71
CA CYS A 292 21.22 2.47 1.61
C CYS A 292 22.71 2.34 1.93
N ASP A 293 23.53 3.07 1.16
CA ASP A 293 25.00 3.02 1.22
C ASP A 293 25.58 3.86 2.36
N ILE A 294 24.98 5.03 2.62
CA ILE A 294 25.48 6.04 3.55
C ILE A 294 24.36 6.43 4.53
N TYR A 295 24.70 6.62 5.81
CA TYR A 295 23.81 7.31 6.75
C TYR A 295 24.24 8.77 6.91
N LEU A 296 23.31 9.70 6.81
CA LEU A 296 23.53 11.13 7.03
C LEU A 296 22.88 11.54 8.36
N ASP A 297 23.70 11.78 9.39
CA ASP A 297 23.25 12.18 10.74
C ASP A 297 23.00 13.68 10.85
N ILE A 298 22.17 14.20 9.95
CA ILE A 298 21.96 15.65 9.75
C ILE A 298 20.72 16.20 10.47
N ASN A 299 20.07 15.42 11.34
CA ASN A 299 18.93 15.88 12.13
C ASN A 299 19.38 16.51 13.47
N TYR A 300 18.73 17.57 13.92
CA TYR A 300 19.15 18.31 15.13
C TYR A 300 18.65 17.72 16.45
N ALA A 301 17.50 17.07 16.42
CA ALA A 301 16.79 16.67 17.63
C ALA A 301 17.17 15.24 18.07
N PHE A 302 16.23 14.34 18.25
CA PHE A 302 16.49 13.03 18.82
C PHE A 302 17.40 12.18 17.92
N LYS A 303 18.40 11.54 18.53
CA LYS A 303 19.35 10.68 17.82
C LYS A 303 18.97 9.21 17.97
N PHE A 304 18.68 8.57 16.84
CA PHE A 304 18.35 7.15 16.75
C PHE A 304 19.62 6.29 16.79
N ARG A 305 20.18 6.16 18.00
CA ARG A 305 21.47 5.48 18.24
C ARG A 305 21.50 4.04 17.75
N ASP A 306 20.38 3.33 17.81
CA ASP A 306 20.21 1.98 17.27
C ASP A 306 20.42 1.91 15.76
N VAL A 307 19.91 2.89 15.02
CA VAL A 307 20.10 3.01 13.57
C VAL A 307 21.55 3.36 13.24
N LEU A 308 22.12 4.35 13.93
CA LEU A 308 23.52 4.75 13.78
C LEU A 308 24.47 3.56 14.02
N GLN A 309 24.27 2.86 15.14
CA GLN A 309 25.09 1.70 15.49
C GLN A 309 24.91 0.54 14.50
N SER A 310 23.73 0.40 13.87
CA SER A 310 23.54 -0.57 12.79
C SER A 310 24.41 -0.27 11.57
N PHE A 311 24.53 1.00 11.15
CA PHE A 311 25.41 1.38 10.04
C PHE A 311 26.89 1.21 10.41
N GLU A 312 27.29 1.62 11.61
CA GLU A 312 28.64 1.43 12.15
C GLU A 312 29.03 -0.06 12.15
N ASN A 313 28.17 -0.93 12.67
CA ASN A 313 28.40 -2.38 12.71
C ASN A 313 28.49 -3.03 11.33
N GLN A 314 27.84 -2.45 10.31
CA GLN A 314 27.91 -2.90 8.93
C GLN A 314 29.11 -2.32 8.17
N GLY A 315 29.92 -1.47 8.81
CA GLY A 315 31.06 -0.79 8.19
C GLY A 315 30.65 0.24 7.14
N ARG A 316 29.38 0.67 7.14
CA ARG A 316 28.87 1.71 6.24
C ARG A 316 29.17 3.09 6.83
N PRO A 317 29.58 4.07 6.03
CA PRO A 317 29.94 5.39 6.52
C PRO A 317 28.73 6.13 7.12
N ILE A 318 29.00 6.83 8.22
CA ILE A 318 28.09 7.80 8.82
C ILE A 318 28.73 9.19 8.68
N PHE A 319 28.06 10.08 7.94
CA PHE A 319 28.51 11.46 7.75
C PHE A 319 27.62 12.41 8.53
N THR A 320 28.22 13.40 9.18
CA THR A 320 27.51 14.39 10.01
C THR A 320 28.14 15.77 9.90
N PHE A 321 27.39 16.81 10.26
CA PHE A 321 27.98 18.12 10.51
C PHE A 321 28.37 18.28 11.98
N ASP A 322 29.27 19.23 12.26
CA ASP A 322 29.67 19.61 13.61
C ASP A 322 28.50 20.07 14.49
N SER A 323 27.48 20.67 13.88
CA SER A 323 26.23 21.11 14.50
C SER A 323 25.26 19.98 14.84
N THR A 324 25.43 18.80 14.23
CA THR A 324 24.48 17.67 14.32
C THR A 324 25.10 16.38 14.83
N LYS A 325 26.42 16.31 15.05
CA LYS A 325 27.11 15.09 15.49
C LYS A 325 26.51 14.44 16.74
N THR A 326 26.61 13.12 16.82
CA THR A 326 26.18 12.32 17.97
C THR A 326 27.38 11.88 18.83
N GLU A 327 27.34 12.20 20.13
CA GLU A 327 28.40 11.77 21.05
C GLU A 327 28.45 10.25 21.22
N GLY A 328 29.65 9.67 21.00
CA GLY A 328 29.95 8.26 21.21
C GLY A 328 29.71 7.36 20.00
N ILE A 329 29.45 7.93 18.82
CA ILE A 329 29.35 7.21 17.54
C ILE A 329 30.57 7.57 16.68
N THR A 330 31.09 6.59 15.92
CA THR A 330 32.19 6.84 14.98
C THR A 330 31.65 7.46 13.69
N GLU A 331 31.69 8.78 13.62
CA GLU A 331 31.17 9.55 12.48
C GLU A 331 32.28 10.34 11.79
N ARG A 332 32.15 10.53 10.46
CA ARG A 332 32.98 11.52 9.74
C ARG A 332 32.30 12.87 9.84
N VAL A 333 32.90 13.77 10.62
CA VAL A 333 32.38 15.10 10.92
C VAL A 333 32.90 16.12 9.91
N PHE A 334 32.00 16.94 9.37
CA PHE A 334 32.31 18.07 8.50
C PHE A 334 31.85 19.37 9.15
N ALA A 335 32.52 20.49 8.85
CA ALA A 335 32.07 21.79 9.35
C ALA A 335 30.81 22.24 8.60
N ALA A 336 29.79 22.75 9.31
CA ALA A 336 28.54 23.19 8.68
C ALA A 336 28.73 24.30 7.64
N ASP A 337 29.74 25.17 7.81
CA ASP A 337 30.10 26.20 6.83
C ASP A 337 30.89 25.67 5.62
N ARG A 338 31.21 24.36 5.59
CA ARG A 338 31.95 23.68 4.53
C ARG A 338 31.22 22.45 4.01
N CYS A 339 29.93 22.61 3.68
CA CYS A 339 29.10 21.56 3.07
C CYS A 339 29.78 20.86 1.87
N GLN A 340 30.55 21.61 1.08
CA GLN A 340 31.29 21.08 -0.06
C GLN A 340 32.26 19.94 0.29
N GLU A 341 32.88 19.95 1.48
CA GLU A 341 33.78 18.87 1.89
C GLU A 341 33.01 17.53 2.08
N MET A 342 31.75 17.59 2.54
CA MET A 342 30.87 16.43 2.64
C MET A 342 30.42 15.95 1.25
N VAL A 343 30.10 16.89 0.33
CA VAL A 343 29.77 16.58 -1.07
C VAL A 343 30.91 15.79 -1.72
N GLU A 344 32.15 16.26 -1.61
CA GLU A 344 33.33 15.59 -2.16
C GLU A 344 33.55 14.19 -1.54
N ALA A 345 33.27 14.04 -0.25
CA ALA A 345 33.34 12.74 0.41
C ALA A 345 32.28 11.75 -0.11
N ILE A 346 31.06 12.19 -0.38
CA ILE A 346 29.99 11.36 -0.97
C ILE A 346 30.31 11.03 -2.44
N GLN A 347 30.85 11.99 -3.20
CA GLN A 347 31.25 11.78 -4.60
C GLN A 347 32.37 10.74 -4.74
N SER A 348 33.33 10.75 -3.82
CA SER A 348 34.46 9.82 -3.83
C SER A 348 34.13 8.44 -3.25
N TYR A 349 32.99 8.29 -2.56
CA TYR A 349 32.57 7.00 -2.01
C TYR A 349 32.19 6.02 -3.13
N SER A 350 32.81 4.86 -3.11
CA SER A 350 32.49 3.72 -3.98
C SER A 350 31.91 2.64 -3.06
N GLY A 351 30.60 2.41 -3.15
CA GLY A 351 29.88 1.42 -2.33
C GLY A 351 30.32 -0.01 -2.55
#